data_AF-A0A4S2QUV9-F1
#
_entry.id   AF-A0A4S2QUV9-F1
#
_cell.length_a   1.000
_cell.length_b   1.000
_cell.length_c   1.000
_cell.angle_alpha   90.00
_cell.angle_beta   90.00
_cell.angle_gamma   90.00
#
_symmetry.space_group_name_H-M   'P 1'
#
loop_
_entity.id
_entity.type
_entity.pdbx_description
1 polymer ?
#
loop_
_entity_poly.entity_id
_entity_poly.type
_entity_poly.pdbx_seq_one_letter_code
_entity_poly.pdbx_strand_id
1 'polypeptide(L)'
;MYTLTSLGFAIHHNKGRYINVILTKAQENGILQDILASRNIVQYLNIIAYTLTPFSFAIYKGNNECINSILIRVQNSDTLRNILTSKDIVQFPGVTYVIKPLAFAIYKGNNECVNSILIRAQNSTMLQDAFTEVSTVLFPYGRYTLNACELAIVVNENNASIRTALDNVSISSRYVRENSKVN
;
A
#
# COMPACT_ATOMS: atom_id res chain seq x y z
N MET A 1 4.77 -8.74 -20.23
CA MET A 1 4.28 -7.51 -20.90
C MET A 1 4.11 -6.42 -19.86
N TYR A 2 4.41 -5.17 -20.23
CA TYR A 2 4.26 -4.01 -19.36
C TYR A 2 3.34 -2.98 -20.03
N THR A 3 2.33 -2.52 -19.31
CA THR A 3 1.54 -1.34 -19.66
C THR A 3 1.69 -0.35 -18.52
N LEU A 4 2.61 0.60 -18.68
CA LEU A 4 3.00 1.54 -17.63
C LEU A 4 2.61 2.96 -18.02
N THR A 5 2.20 3.75 -17.02
CA THR A 5 2.12 5.20 -17.19
C THR A 5 3.53 5.79 -17.24
N SER A 6 3.67 7.07 -17.60
CA SER A 6 4.97 7.76 -17.57
C SER A 6 5.64 7.68 -16.19
N LEU A 7 4.86 7.84 -15.11
CA LEU A 7 5.35 7.68 -13.74
C LEU A 7 5.74 6.21 -13.46
N GLY A 8 4.90 5.25 -13.84
CA GLY A 8 5.20 3.83 -13.71
C GLY A 8 6.48 3.42 -14.44
N PHE A 9 6.71 3.92 -15.65
CA PHE A 9 7.93 3.69 -16.41
C PHE A 9 9.16 4.22 -15.67
N ALA A 10 9.08 5.45 -15.14
CA ALA A 10 10.17 6.04 -14.35
C ALA A 10 10.47 5.24 -13.07
N ILE A 11 9.43 4.73 -12.39
CA ILE A 11 9.55 3.84 -11.22
C ILE A 11 10.22 2.52 -11.62
N HIS A 12 9.76 1.89 -12.71
CA HIS A 12 10.28 0.60 -13.16
C HIS A 12 11.78 0.62 -13.40
N HIS A 13 12.28 1.70 -14.01
CA HIS A 13 13.69 1.92 -14.33
C HIS A 13 14.47 2.67 -13.24
N ASN A 14 13.88 2.87 -12.06
CA ASN A 14 14.47 3.57 -10.93
C ASN A 14 15.09 4.92 -11.30
N LYS A 15 14.36 5.74 -12.06
CA LYS A 15 14.84 7.06 -12.51
C LYS A 15 14.33 8.17 -11.60
N GLY A 16 14.92 8.30 -10.41
CA GLY A 16 14.54 9.28 -9.38
C GLY A 16 14.34 10.72 -9.88
N ARG A 17 15.23 11.20 -10.77
CA ARG A 17 15.09 12.52 -11.42
C ARG A 17 13.77 12.68 -12.16
N TYR A 18 13.38 11.70 -12.98
CA TYR A 18 12.14 11.76 -13.75
C TYR A 18 10.91 11.57 -12.87
N ILE A 19 10.99 10.72 -11.85
CA ILE A 19 9.93 10.56 -10.85
C ILE A 19 9.61 11.92 -10.22
N ASN A 20 10.63 12.63 -9.74
CA ASN A 20 10.45 13.94 -9.12
C ASN A 20 9.90 14.99 -10.09
N VAL A 21 10.42 15.06 -11.32
CA VAL A 21 9.92 15.99 -12.34
C VAL A 21 8.45 15.74 -12.66
N ILE A 22 8.06 14.48 -12.88
CA ILE A 22 6.68 14.11 -13.18
C ILE A 22 5.76 14.48 -12.02
N LEU A 23 6.12 14.13 -10.78
CA LEU A 23 5.31 14.44 -9.61
C LEU A 23 5.18 15.95 -9.37
N THR A 24 6.26 16.71 -9.53
CA THR A 24 6.23 18.17 -9.39
C THR A 24 5.34 18.81 -10.46
N LYS A 25 5.51 18.43 -11.74
CA LYS A 25 4.66 18.95 -12.81
C LYS A 25 3.20 18.55 -12.65
N ALA A 26 2.93 17.34 -12.17
CA ALA A 26 1.58 16.89 -11.87
C ALA A 26 0.92 17.75 -10.78
N GLN A 27 1.67 18.08 -9.74
CA GLN A 27 1.21 18.94 -8.66
C GLN A 27 0.97 20.38 -9.12
N GLU A 28 1.90 20.97 -9.88
CA GLU A 28 1.78 22.32 -10.46
C GLU A 28 0.54 22.45 -11.36
N ASN A 29 0.16 21.38 -12.06
CA ASN A 29 -0.98 21.37 -12.96
C ASN A 29 -2.28 20.83 -12.31
N GLY A 30 -2.27 20.51 -11.01
CA GLY A 30 -3.47 20.03 -10.31
C GLY A 30 -3.93 18.61 -10.68
N ILE A 31 -3.10 17.81 -11.35
CA ILE A 31 -3.42 16.45 -11.84
C ILE A 31 -2.71 15.33 -11.06
N LEU A 32 -2.11 15.66 -9.91
CA LEU A 32 -1.34 14.71 -9.10
C LEU A 32 -2.20 13.52 -8.66
N GLN A 33 -3.44 13.74 -8.23
CA GLN A 33 -4.35 12.68 -7.82
C GLN A 33 -4.64 11.71 -8.97
N ASP A 34 -4.90 12.21 -10.17
CA ASP A 34 -5.20 11.39 -11.35
C ASP A 34 -4.02 10.52 -11.74
N ILE A 35 -2.80 11.09 -11.71
CA ILE A 35 -1.57 10.36 -11.97
C ILE A 35 -1.37 9.25 -10.93
N LEU A 36 -1.62 9.52 -9.65
CA LEU A 36 -1.46 8.56 -8.56
C LEU A 36 -2.59 7.51 -8.50
N ALA A 37 -3.76 7.78 -9.10
CA ALA A 37 -4.84 6.82 -9.26
C ALA A 37 -4.67 5.91 -10.49
N SER A 38 -3.84 6.32 -11.45
CA SER A 38 -3.62 5.60 -12.71
C SER A 38 -2.95 4.24 -12.50
N ARG A 39 -3.31 3.25 -13.33
CA ARG A 39 -2.87 1.85 -13.13
C ARG A 39 -1.70 1.47 -14.02
N ASN A 40 -0.76 0.75 -13.41
CA ASN A 40 0.36 0.09 -14.06
C ASN A 40 0.09 -1.40 -14.08
N ILE A 41 0.20 -2.00 -15.27
CA ILE A 41 -0.05 -3.43 -15.46
C ILE A 41 1.27 -4.12 -15.77
N VAL A 42 1.59 -5.14 -14.98
CA VAL A 42 2.71 -6.04 -15.22
C VAL A 42 2.18 -7.44 -15.39
N GLN A 43 2.46 -8.05 -16.54
CA GLN A 43 2.06 -9.43 -16.83
C GLN A 43 3.28 -10.32 -17.05
N TYR A 44 3.32 -11.44 -16.35
CA TYR A 44 4.33 -12.49 -16.50
C TYR A 44 3.70 -13.74 -17.10
N LEU A 45 4.28 -14.20 -18.22
CA LEU A 45 3.89 -15.42 -18.93
C LEU A 45 2.39 -15.53 -19.24
N ASN A 46 1.67 -14.40 -19.32
CA ASN A 46 0.20 -14.31 -19.45
C ASN A 46 -0.60 -15.05 -18.36
N ILE A 47 0.04 -15.35 -17.23
CA ILE A 47 -0.51 -16.17 -16.15
C ILE A 47 -0.63 -15.37 -14.86
N ILE A 48 0.33 -14.48 -14.62
CA ILE A 48 0.36 -13.62 -13.43
C ILE A 48 0.21 -12.18 -13.89
N ALA A 49 -0.71 -11.43 -13.28
CA ALA A 49 -0.95 -10.04 -13.58
C ALA A 49 -0.99 -9.18 -12.31
N TYR A 50 -0.22 -8.09 -12.31
CA TYR A 50 -0.23 -7.07 -11.28
C TYR A 50 -0.85 -5.81 -11.87
N THR A 51 -1.94 -5.32 -11.29
CA THR A 51 -2.56 -4.04 -11.63
C THR A 51 -2.43 -3.12 -10.42
N LEU A 52 -1.42 -2.26 -10.44
CA LEU A 52 -0.97 -1.50 -9.28
C LEU A 52 -1.05 0.01 -9.54
N THR A 53 -1.49 0.79 -8.54
CA THR A 53 -1.24 2.24 -8.50
C THR A 53 0.27 2.52 -8.53
N PRO A 54 0.73 3.74 -8.85
CA PRO A 54 2.15 4.06 -8.82
C PRO A 54 2.75 3.87 -7.41
N PHE A 55 1.97 4.13 -6.37
CA PHE A 55 2.41 3.93 -4.98
C PHE A 55 2.67 2.45 -4.68
N SER A 56 1.70 1.56 -4.94
CA SER A 56 1.90 0.12 -4.75
C SER A 56 2.90 -0.49 -5.74
N PHE A 57 3.05 0.10 -6.92
CA PHE A 57 4.11 -0.29 -7.83
C PHE A 57 5.51 0.06 -7.29
N ALA A 58 5.66 1.21 -6.63
CA ALA A 58 6.89 1.55 -5.94
C ALA A 58 7.18 0.60 -4.76
N ILE A 59 6.15 0.21 -3.99
CA ILE A 59 6.25 -0.84 -2.95
C ILE A 59 6.72 -2.17 -3.54
N TYR A 60 6.08 -2.62 -4.62
CA TYR A 60 6.45 -3.85 -5.33
C TYR A 60 7.92 -3.83 -5.78
N LYS A 61 8.40 -2.67 -6.25
CA LYS A 61 9.79 -2.45 -6.68
C LYS A 61 10.77 -2.19 -5.53
N GLY A 62 10.31 -2.03 -4.29
CA GLY A 62 11.14 -1.67 -3.15
C GLY A 62 11.77 -0.27 -3.26
N ASN A 63 11.13 0.66 -3.97
CA ASN A 63 11.69 1.99 -4.24
C ASN A 63 11.27 3.00 -3.16
N ASN A 64 12.00 3.02 -2.04
CA ASN A 64 11.68 3.87 -0.89
C ASN A 64 11.84 5.38 -1.18
N GLU A 65 12.78 5.76 -2.05
CA GLU A 65 12.93 7.16 -2.49
C GLU A 65 11.65 7.66 -3.19
N CYS A 66 11.10 6.84 -4.10
CA CYS A 66 9.85 7.15 -4.78
C CYS A 66 8.66 7.18 -3.81
N ILE A 67 8.56 6.19 -2.92
CA ILE A 67 7.53 6.12 -1.87
C ILE A 67 7.53 7.40 -1.05
N ASN A 68 8.69 7.81 -0.54
CA ASN A 68 8.83 9.03 0.24
C ASN A 68 8.49 10.27 -0.58
N SER A 69 8.92 10.32 -1.85
CA SER A 69 8.62 11.43 -2.76
C SER A 69 7.13 11.61 -3.03
N ILE A 70 6.38 10.50 -3.14
CA ILE A 70 4.92 10.51 -3.28
C ILE A 70 4.29 11.00 -1.97
N LEU A 71 4.63 10.36 -0.84
CA LEU A 71 4.04 10.67 0.47
C LEU A 71 4.27 12.12 0.92
N ILE A 72 5.42 12.72 0.57
CA ILE A 72 5.70 14.14 0.85
C ILE A 72 4.72 15.07 0.15
N ARG A 73 4.37 14.77 -1.10
CA ARG A 73 3.54 15.65 -1.92
C ARG A 73 2.05 15.55 -1.60
N VAL A 74 1.62 14.41 -1.05
CA VAL A 74 0.22 14.17 -0.70
C VAL A 74 -0.05 14.30 0.80
N GLN A 75 0.94 14.70 1.60
CA GLN A 75 0.81 14.80 3.05
C GLN A 75 -0.41 15.66 3.45
N ASN A 76 -1.18 15.18 4.44
CA ASN A 76 -2.36 15.86 4.98
C ASN A 76 -3.45 16.20 3.95
N SER A 77 -3.56 15.42 2.87
CA SER A 77 -4.60 15.60 1.85
C SER A 77 -5.51 14.39 1.74
N ASP A 78 -6.72 14.58 1.20
CA ASP A 78 -7.59 13.47 0.79
C ASP A 78 -6.92 12.55 -0.24
N THR A 79 -5.93 13.06 -0.98
CA THR A 79 -5.13 12.23 -1.89
C THR A 79 -4.33 11.16 -1.16
N LEU A 80 -3.76 11.45 0.03
CA LEU A 80 -3.09 10.43 0.84
C LEU A 80 -4.07 9.35 1.29
N ARG A 81 -5.27 9.74 1.74
CA ARG A 81 -6.32 8.78 2.11
C ARG A 81 -6.67 7.89 0.91
N ASN A 82 -6.90 8.48 -0.26
CA ASN A 82 -7.23 7.76 -1.49
C ASN A 82 -6.12 6.78 -1.92
N ILE A 83 -4.85 7.15 -1.73
CA ILE A 83 -3.72 6.26 -1.99
C ILE A 83 -3.77 5.08 -1.02
N LEU A 84 -3.85 5.32 0.29
CA LEU A 84 -3.80 4.27 1.32
C LEU A 84 -5.01 3.33 1.29
N THR A 85 -6.16 3.78 0.79
CA THR A 85 -7.37 2.95 0.63
C THR A 85 -7.51 2.38 -0.78
N SER A 86 -6.62 2.75 -1.72
CA SER A 86 -6.67 2.25 -3.09
C SER A 86 -6.59 0.71 -3.13
N LYS A 87 -7.37 0.12 -4.03
CA LYS A 87 -7.40 -1.33 -4.24
C LYS A 87 -6.41 -1.67 -5.33
N ASP A 88 -5.41 -2.47 -5.03
CA ASP A 88 -4.49 -3.03 -6.01
C ASP A 88 -4.78 -4.50 -6.25
N ILE A 89 -4.58 -4.97 -7.47
CA ILE A 89 -4.99 -6.33 -7.85
C ILE A 89 -3.76 -7.12 -8.26
N VAL A 90 -3.60 -8.31 -7.67
CA VAL A 90 -2.59 -9.29 -8.06
C VAL A 90 -3.29 -10.61 -8.38
N GLN A 91 -3.17 -11.06 -9.60
CA GLN A 91 -3.82 -12.26 -10.11
C GLN A 91 -2.80 -13.36 -10.37
N PHE A 92 -3.10 -14.55 -9.89
CA PHE A 92 -2.42 -15.80 -10.22
C PHE A 92 -3.47 -16.82 -10.69
N PRO A 93 -3.07 -17.97 -11.25
CA PRO A 93 -3.99 -19.07 -11.55
C PRO A 93 -4.85 -19.43 -10.35
N GLY A 94 -6.17 -19.29 -10.51
CA GLY A 94 -7.13 -19.67 -9.48
C GLY A 94 -7.12 -18.83 -8.21
N VAL A 95 -6.34 -17.75 -8.12
CA VAL A 95 -6.37 -16.85 -6.96
C VAL A 95 -6.18 -15.39 -7.34
N THR A 96 -7.00 -14.52 -6.77
CA THR A 96 -6.89 -13.06 -6.94
C THR A 96 -6.76 -12.39 -5.58
N TYR A 97 -5.72 -11.59 -5.43
CA TYR A 97 -5.49 -10.73 -4.28
C TYR A 97 -5.95 -9.32 -4.61
N VAL A 98 -6.83 -8.77 -3.79
CA VAL A 98 -7.13 -7.34 -3.73
C VAL A 98 -6.40 -6.81 -2.51
N ILE A 99 -5.29 -6.11 -2.71
CA ILE A 99 -4.40 -5.70 -1.63
C ILE A 99 -4.44 -4.18 -1.44
N LYS A 100 -4.34 -3.77 -0.18
CA LYS A 100 -4.20 -2.37 0.22
C LYS A 100 -2.72 -2.03 0.42
N PRO A 101 -2.26 -0.81 0.13
CA PRO A 101 -0.83 -0.48 0.18
C PRO A 101 -0.14 -0.75 1.51
N LEU A 102 -0.76 -0.45 2.65
CA LEU A 102 -0.16 -0.72 3.96
C LEU A 102 0.01 -2.22 4.20
N ALA A 103 -1.04 -3.01 3.92
CA ALA A 103 -0.96 -4.47 3.95
C ALA A 103 0.09 -5.01 2.97
N PHE A 104 0.24 -4.38 1.81
CA PHE A 104 1.26 -4.77 0.85
C PHE A 104 2.68 -4.49 1.34
N ALA A 105 2.91 -3.33 1.98
CA ALA A 105 4.20 -3.00 2.56
C ALA A 105 4.61 -3.98 3.67
N ILE A 106 3.67 -4.34 4.55
CA ILE A 106 3.81 -5.38 5.59
C ILE A 106 4.13 -6.73 4.97
N TYR A 107 3.32 -7.18 4.00
CA TYR A 107 3.58 -8.45 3.30
C TYR A 107 4.98 -8.51 2.65
N LYS A 108 5.47 -7.36 2.18
CA LYS A 108 6.78 -7.23 1.54
C LYS A 108 7.94 -7.11 2.53
N GLY A 109 7.71 -7.04 3.84
CA GLY A 109 8.78 -6.82 4.82
C GLY A 109 9.38 -5.41 4.78
N ASN A 110 8.72 -4.45 4.13
CA ASN A 110 9.30 -3.13 3.89
C ASN A 110 8.99 -2.19 5.06
N ASN A 111 9.73 -2.37 6.16
CA ASN A 111 9.58 -1.58 7.38
C ASN A 111 9.80 -0.07 7.16
N GLU A 112 10.70 0.32 6.25
CA GLU A 112 10.89 1.74 5.93
C GLU A 112 9.61 2.34 5.33
N CYS A 113 9.01 1.65 4.36
CA CYS A 113 7.75 2.08 3.75
C CYS A 113 6.61 2.11 4.77
N VAL A 114 6.49 1.08 5.60
CA VAL A 114 5.50 1.04 6.70
C VAL A 114 5.65 2.26 7.59
N ASN A 115 6.87 2.54 8.07
CA ASN A 115 7.13 3.67 8.95
C ASN A 115 6.81 5.00 8.26
N SER A 116 7.19 5.17 6.99
CA SER A 116 6.87 6.37 6.23
C SER A 116 5.36 6.58 6.07
N ILE A 117 4.60 5.51 5.80
CA ILE A 117 3.13 5.59 5.73
C ILE A 117 2.58 6.05 7.09
N LEU A 118 3.00 5.41 8.18
CA LEU A 118 2.48 5.70 9.53
C LEU A 118 2.82 7.14 9.98
N ILE A 119 4.03 7.63 9.69
CA ILE A 119 4.44 9.00 9.99
C ILE A 119 3.63 10.03 9.21
N ARG A 120 3.24 9.75 7.95
CA ARG A 120 2.47 10.71 7.15
C ARG A 120 0.97 10.60 7.34
N ALA A 121 0.48 9.45 7.80
CA ALA A 121 -0.92 9.22 8.08
C ALA A 121 -1.34 9.65 9.50
N GLN A 122 -0.48 10.28 10.31
CA GLN A 122 -0.66 10.58 11.75
C GLN A 122 -2.04 11.11 12.20
N ASN A 123 -2.84 11.68 11.29
CA ASN A 123 -4.27 11.92 11.54
C ASN A 123 -4.99 10.62 11.89
N SER A 124 -5.56 10.54 13.09
CA SER A 124 -6.16 9.32 13.65
C SER A 124 -7.18 8.66 12.71
N THR A 125 -7.96 9.45 11.98
CA THR A 125 -8.92 8.94 10.99
C THR A 125 -8.26 8.27 9.79
N MET A 126 -7.15 8.81 9.28
CA MET A 126 -6.41 8.23 8.15
C MET A 126 -5.69 6.94 8.55
N LEU A 127 -5.10 6.92 9.75
CA LEU A 127 -4.52 5.69 10.33
C LEU A 127 -5.60 4.62 10.53
N GLN A 128 -6.76 5.00 11.07
CA GLN A 128 -7.86 4.07 11.28
C GLN A 128 -8.33 3.46 9.96
N ASP A 129 -8.50 4.27 8.91
CA ASP A 129 -8.85 3.77 7.58
C ASP A 129 -7.77 2.82 7.05
N ALA A 130 -6.49 3.23 7.10
CA ALA A 130 -5.39 2.40 6.59
C ALA A 130 -5.28 1.02 7.29
N PHE A 131 -5.61 0.97 8.59
CA PHE A 131 -5.58 -0.27 9.38
C PHE A 131 -6.86 -1.11 9.30
N THR A 132 -8.02 -0.50 9.07
CA THR A 132 -9.31 -1.21 9.01
C THR A 132 -9.67 -1.68 7.60
N GLU A 133 -9.12 -1.04 6.57
CA GLU A 133 -9.32 -1.45 5.19
C GLU A 133 -8.79 -2.87 4.95
N VAL A 134 -9.70 -3.73 4.47
CA VAL A 134 -9.40 -5.15 4.28
C VAL A 134 -8.77 -5.40 2.91
N SER A 135 -7.69 -6.17 2.92
CA SER A 135 -7.21 -6.89 1.75
C SER A 135 -7.97 -8.20 1.64
N THR A 136 -8.26 -8.65 0.42
CA THR A 136 -9.06 -9.85 0.14
C THR A 136 -8.28 -10.82 -0.73
N VAL A 137 -8.33 -12.09 -0.39
CA VAL A 137 -7.87 -13.21 -1.22
C VAL A 137 -9.12 -13.94 -1.73
N LEU A 138 -9.26 -14.03 -3.04
CA LEU A 138 -10.38 -14.65 -3.73
C LEU A 138 -9.92 -15.98 -4.36
N PHE A 139 -10.61 -17.06 -4.03
CA PHE A 139 -10.47 -18.39 -4.61
C PHE A 139 -11.74 -18.73 -5.42
N PRO A 140 -11.74 -19.80 -6.24
CA PRO A 140 -12.90 -20.15 -7.04
C PRO A 140 -14.14 -20.49 -6.20
N TYR A 141 -13.94 -20.95 -4.95
CA TYR A 141 -15.00 -21.42 -4.06
C TYR A 141 -15.04 -20.69 -2.71
N GLY A 142 -14.35 -19.56 -2.57
CA GLY A 142 -14.31 -18.87 -1.28
C GLY A 142 -13.52 -17.57 -1.30
N ARG A 143 -13.59 -16.85 -0.18
CA ARG A 143 -12.81 -15.64 0.04
C ARG A 143 -12.27 -15.58 1.46
N TYR A 144 -11.10 -14.99 1.61
CA TYR A 144 -10.49 -14.69 2.89
C TYR A 144 -10.14 -13.21 2.94
N THR A 145 -10.32 -12.56 4.08
CA THR A 145 -10.05 -11.13 4.25
C THR A 145 -9.13 -10.92 5.44
N LEU A 146 -8.15 -10.05 5.26
CA LEU A 146 -7.21 -9.62 6.28
C LEU A 146 -7.06 -8.10 6.21
N ASN A 147 -7.18 -7.42 7.32
CA ASN A 147 -6.70 -6.05 7.41
C ASN A 147 -5.18 -6.00 7.69
N ALA A 148 -4.59 -4.81 7.66
CA ALA A 148 -3.15 -4.64 7.85
C ALA A 148 -2.67 -5.14 9.24
N CYS A 149 -3.49 -4.99 10.29
CA CYS A 149 -3.17 -5.45 11.64
C CYS A 149 -3.10 -6.97 11.72
N GLU A 150 -4.12 -7.64 11.19
CA GLU A 150 -4.21 -9.10 11.17
C GLU A 150 -3.06 -9.70 10.36
N LEU A 151 -2.71 -9.06 9.24
CA LEU A 151 -1.60 -9.48 8.42
C LEU A 151 -0.25 -9.33 9.12
N ALA A 152 0.00 -8.23 9.85
CA ALA A 152 1.24 -8.05 10.60
C ALA A 152 1.47 -9.17 11.64
N ILE A 153 0.40 -9.63 12.28
CA ILE A 153 0.44 -10.76 13.22
C ILE A 153 0.75 -12.07 12.49
N VAL A 154 0.07 -12.33 11.37
CA VAL A 154 0.27 -13.54 10.56
C VAL A 154 1.70 -13.61 10.01
N VAL A 155 2.26 -12.49 9.58
CA VAL A 155 3.63 -12.38 9.06
C VAL A 155 4.66 -12.29 10.22
N ASN A 156 4.21 -12.27 11.47
CA ASN A 156 5.02 -12.12 12.68
C ASN A 156 5.98 -10.91 12.62
N GLU A 157 5.50 -9.79 12.08
CA GLU A 157 6.29 -8.57 11.99
C GLU A 157 6.33 -7.83 13.33
N ASN A 158 7.46 -7.88 14.02
CA ASN A 158 7.70 -7.14 15.26
C ASN A 158 8.09 -5.67 14.99
N ASN A 159 7.22 -4.90 14.33
CA ASN A 159 7.46 -3.48 14.03
C ASN A 159 6.90 -2.56 15.13
N ALA A 160 7.78 -1.81 15.80
CA ALA A 160 7.41 -0.90 16.89
C ALA A 160 6.48 0.24 16.44
N SER A 161 6.67 0.76 15.22
CA SER A 161 5.81 1.81 14.67
C SER A 161 4.40 1.31 14.42
N ILE A 162 4.22 0.05 14.00
CA ILE A 162 2.88 -0.56 13.91
C ILE A 162 2.22 -0.60 15.29
N ARG A 163 2.93 -1.07 16.33
CA ARG A 163 2.38 -1.11 17.70
C ARG A 163 1.94 0.26 18.19
N THR A 164 2.83 1.26 18.10
CA THR A 164 2.52 2.63 18.51
C THR A 164 1.33 3.20 17.73
N ALA A 165 1.25 2.93 16.42
CA ALA A 165 0.14 3.42 15.62
C ALA A 165 -1.19 2.75 16.01
N LEU A 166 -1.20 1.45 16.35
CA LEU A 166 -2.38 0.73 16.82
C LEU A 166 -2.90 1.28 18.15
N ASP A 167 -2.00 1.56 19.09
CA ASP A 167 -2.34 2.18 20.38
C ASP A 167 -3.04 3.53 20.16
N ASN A 168 -2.54 4.34 19.23
CA ASN A 168 -3.09 5.66 18.91
C ASN A 168 -4.51 5.62 18.31
N VAL A 169 -4.90 4.54 17.63
CA VAL A 169 -6.24 4.39 17.03
C VAL A 169 -7.16 3.44 17.79
N SER A 170 -6.74 2.97 18.98
CA SER A 170 -7.49 2.03 19.82
C SER A 170 -7.93 0.76 19.07
N ILE A 171 -7.20 0.34 18.03
CA ILE A 171 -7.50 -0.86 17.28
C ILE A 171 -6.87 -2.06 17.99
N SER A 172 -7.68 -2.76 18.78
CA SER A 172 -7.31 -4.07 19.32
C SER A 172 -7.50 -5.13 18.23
N SER A 173 -6.45 -5.90 17.91
CA SER A 173 -6.59 -7.02 16.99
C SER A 173 -7.53 -8.07 17.59
N ARG A 174 -8.34 -8.74 16.76
CA ARG A 174 -9.21 -9.84 17.21
C ARG A 174 -8.39 -10.96 17.90
N TYR A 175 -7.18 -11.20 17.41
CA TYR A 175 -6.21 -12.12 18.00
C TYR A 175 -5.71 -11.70 19.39
N VAL A 176 -5.54 -10.40 19.65
CA VAL A 176 -5.19 -9.88 20.99
C VAL A 176 -6.33 -10.11 21.98
N ARG A 177 -7.61 -9.99 21.55
CA ARG A 177 -8.77 -10.28 22.43
C ARG A 177 -8.93 -11.75 22.78
N GLU A 178 -8.58 -12.66 21.87
CA GLU A 178 -8.67 -14.10 22.11
C GLU A 178 -7.53 -14.58 23.02
N ASN A 179 -6.33 -14.04 22.85
CA ASN A 179 -5.19 -14.36 23.73
C ASN A 179 -5.21 -13.62 25.08
N SER A 180 -5.95 -12.52 25.23
CA SER A 180 -6.13 -11.84 26.53
C SER A 180 -7.19 -12.49 27.43
N LYS A 181 -7.91 -13.50 26.94
CA LYS A 181 -8.88 -14.28 27.73
C LYS A 181 -8.31 -15.59 28.28
N VAL A 182 -7.03 -15.86 28.03
CA VAL A 182 -6.29 -16.98 28.60
C VAL A 182 -5.36 -16.43 29.68
N ASN A 183 -5.95 -16.08 30.82
CA ASN A 183 -5.26 -15.88 32.11
C ASN A 183 -6.22 -16.31 33.22
#